data_AF-C3XYW4-F1
#
_entry.id   AF-C3XYW4-F1
#
_cell.length_a   1.000
_cell.length_b   1.000
_cell.length_c   1.000
_cell.angle_alpha   90.00
_cell.angle_beta   90.00
_cell.angle_gamma   90.00
#
_symmetry.space_group_name_H-M   'P 1'
#
loop_
_entity.id
_entity.type
_entity.pdbx_description
1 polymer ?
#
loop_
_entity_poly.entity_id
_entity_poly.type
_entity_poly.pdbx_seq_one_letter_code
_entity_poly.pdbx_strand_id
1 'polypeptide(L)'
;MTGSTVYTLSATDADGDTLTYGVSGQVSNNLFIVDPSSGVVTLRTPLDRELTDEYQITVTVSDGTNPQAVQNPTIFITDANDNSPVFQGIPYEVNVNESDVSQTSIFRVTATDADQGIGGTVSYFLEAGDESKFEVDRPTGVVNLKEELDYEESSVYQLRIRAQDGGGSLDGSQVIQTSTTVLIVNVVDQDDQPPLFLGQPFSTQVNEDTPLVIAREDLAAEHYSSNATVLVTLANTNDNSPVFSQSKYDLSVAENSPDGTVVGTITV
;
A
#
# COMPACT_ATOMS: atom_id res chain seq x y z
N MET A 1 -26.25 27.42 10.37
CA MET A 1 -27.62 27.18 10.90
C MET A 1 -28.51 28.36 10.55
N THR A 2 -29.65 28.14 9.90
CA THR A 2 -30.62 29.24 9.62
C THR A 2 -31.30 29.71 10.90
N GLY A 3 -31.55 31.01 11.02
CA GLY A 3 -32.20 31.64 12.18
C GLY A 3 -31.26 32.00 13.33
N SER A 4 -29.96 31.69 13.24
CA SER A 4 -28.98 32.13 14.24
C SER A 4 -28.79 33.64 14.20
N THR A 5 -28.69 34.26 15.38
CA THR A 5 -28.31 35.67 15.51
C THR A 5 -26.87 35.85 15.05
N VAL A 6 -26.66 36.74 14.09
CA VAL A 6 -25.35 37.09 13.54
C VAL A 6 -24.81 38.34 14.22
N TYR A 7 -25.65 39.37 14.35
CA TYR A 7 -25.30 40.66 14.92
C TYR A 7 -26.56 41.40 15.39
N THR A 8 -26.40 42.44 16.21
CA THR A 8 -27.49 43.36 16.56
C THR A 8 -27.10 44.77 16.13
N LEU A 9 -27.83 45.33 15.16
CA LEU A 9 -27.66 46.71 14.74
C LEU A 9 -28.04 47.64 15.88
N SER A 10 -27.26 48.70 16.05
CA SER A 10 -27.56 49.77 17.01
C SER A 10 -27.23 51.12 16.39
N ALA A 11 -28.05 52.10 16.73
CA ALA A 11 -27.91 53.48 16.29
C ALA A 11 -28.54 54.38 17.36
N THR A 12 -28.13 55.64 17.38
CA THR A 12 -28.67 56.66 18.27
C THR A 12 -29.27 57.78 17.45
N ASP A 13 -30.43 58.28 17.87
CA ASP A 13 -31.03 59.48 17.34
C ASP A 13 -31.03 60.59 18.40
N ALA A 14 -30.76 61.83 17.98
CA ALA A 14 -30.61 62.97 18.89
C ALA A 14 -31.97 63.51 19.38
N ASP A 15 -33.01 63.33 18.57
CA ASP A 15 -34.37 63.81 18.85
C ASP A 15 -35.18 62.77 19.66
N GLY A 16 -34.65 61.54 19.76
CA GLY A 16 -35.23 60.44 20.54
C GLY A 16 -36.30 59.67 19.78
N ASP A 17 -36.28 59.74 18.45
CA ASP A 17 -37.25 59.08 17.58
C ASP A 17 -37.12 57.55 17.62
N THR A 18 -38.22 56.88 17.28
CA THR A 18 -38.23 55.41 17.20
C THR A 18 -37.52 54.97 15.93
N LEU A 19 -36.42 54.24 16.11
CA LEU A 19 -35.61 53.74 15.00
C LEU A 19 -36.14 52.42 14.44
N THR A 20 -36.18 52.34 13.12
CA THR A 20 -36.54 51.15 12.35
C THR A 20 -35.32 50.66 11.57
N TYR A 21 -34.90 49.42 11.82
CA TYR A 21 -33.74 48.80 11.18
C TYR A 21 -34.13 47.95 9.97
N GLY A 22 -33.20 47.78 9.03
CA GLY A 22 -33.40 46.94 7.85
C GLY A 22 -32.11 46.54 7.15
N VAL A 23 -32.28 45.67 6.15
CA VAL A 23 -31.29 45.34 5.14
C VAL A 23 -31.84 45.70 3.77
N SER A 24 -30.96 46.08 2.85
CA SER A 24 -31.33 46.39 1.47
C SER A 24 -30.33 45.80 0.49
N GLY A 25 -30.72 45.67 -0.78
CA GLY A 25 -29.92 45.00 -1.80
C GLY A 25 -30.20 43.50 -1.91
N GLN A 26 -30.00 42.96 -3.10
CA GLN A 26 -30.37 41.58 -3.44
C GLN A 26 -29.60 40.54 -2.61
N VAL A 27 -28.29 40.75 -2.43
CA VAL A 27 -27.43 39.84 -1.65
C VAL A 27 -27.85 39.85 -0.18
N SER A 28 -28.00 41.02 0.43
CA SER A 28 -28.38 41.13 1.85
C SER A 28 -29.77 40.56 2.13
N ASN A 29 -30.75 40.79 1.25
CA ASN A 29 -32.12 40.28 1.40
C ASN A 29 -32.20 38.75 1.28
N ASN A 30 -31.32 38.14 0.48
CA ASN A 30 -31.27 36.70 0.30
C ASN A 30 -30.57 35.99 1.48
N LEU A 31 -29.60 36.64 2.12
CA LEU A 31 -28.77 36.01 3.14
C LEU A 31 -29.23 36.31 4.58
N PHE A 32 -29.86 37.46 4.83
CA PHE A 32 -30.15 37.94 6.17
C PHE A 32 -31.61 38.39 6.35
N ILE A 33 -32.06 38.36 7.60
CA ILE A 33 -33.33 38.93 8.06
C ILE A 33 -33.03 39.85 9.23
N VAL A 34 -33.55 41.07 9.22
CA VAL A 34 -33.43 42.01 10.34
C VAL A 34 -34.78 42.18 10.99
N ASP A 35 -34.83 42.01 12.31
CA ASP A 35 -35.98 42.44 13.09
C ASP A 35 -35.99 43.98 13.14
N PRO A 36 -37.02 44.64 12.60
CA PRO A 36 -37.01 46.08 12.41
C PRO A 36 -37.06 46.87 13.71
N SER A 37 -37.51 46.25 14.82
CA SER A 37 -37.69 46.92 16.12
C SER A 37 -36.50 46.75 17.05
N SER A 38 -35.82 45.61 16.97
CA SER A 38 -34.69 45.27 17.83
C SER A 38 -33.34 45.35 17.14
N GLY A 39 -33.30 45.46 15.81
CA GLY A 39 -32.08 45.47 15.02
C GLY A 39 -31.37 44.12 14.96
N VAL A 40 -31.97 43.05 15.48
CA VAL A 40 -31.38 41.70 15.48
C VAL A 40 -31.30 41.18 14.04
N VAL A 41 -30.09 40.91 13.58
CA VAL A 41 -29.80 40.31 12.29
C VAL A 41 -29.70 38.80 12.48
N THR A 42 -30.52 38.06 11.75
CA THR A 42 -30.53 36.60 11.72
C THR A 42 -30.20 36.09 10.33
N LEU A 43 -29.64 34.88 10.28
CA LEU A 43 -29.26 34.25 9.02
C LEU A 43 -30.48 33.61 8.32
N ARG A 44 -30.73 33.96 7.05
CA ARG A 44 -31.82 33.38 6.24
C ARG A 44 -31.41 32.06 5.60
N THR A 45 -30.21 32.01 5.03
CA THR A 45 -29.66 30.86 4.30
C THR A 45 -28.36 30.40 4.93
N PRO A 46 -28.06 29.10 4.99
CA PRO A 46 -26.74 28.63 5.43
C PRO A 46 -25.62 29.33 4.64
N LEU A 47 -24.52 29.62 5.32
CA LEU A 47 -23.30 30.13 4.71
C LEU A 47 -22.29 29.00 4.66
N ASP A 48 -21.45 29.05 3.64
CA ASP A 48 -20.39 28.10 3.33
C ASP A 48 -19.15 28.95 3.00
N ARG A 49 -18.10 28.81 3.80
CA ARG A 49 -16.89 29.64 3.69
C ARG A 49 -16.04 29.19 2.50
N GLU A 50 -16.05 27.91 2.19
CA GLU A 50 -15.35 27.30 1.06
C GLU A 50 -15.93 27.82 -0.26
N LEU A 51 -17.21 28.21 -0.28
CA LEU A 51 -17.84 28.89 -1.41
C LEU A 51 -17.59 30.41 -1.42
N THR A 52 -17.77 31.10 -0.30
CA THR A 52 -17.59 32.55 -0.19
C THR A 52 -17.25 32.94 1.25
N ASP A 53 -16.07 33.54 1.43
CA ASP A 53 -15.47 33.84 2.74
C ASP A 53 -15.83 35.23 3.29
N GLU A 54 -16.36 36.13 2.46
CA GLU A 54 -16.87 37.43 2.90
C GLU A 54 -18.11 37.90 2.12
N TYR A 55 -18.95 38.67 2.81
CA TYR A 55 -20.13 39.31 2.22
C TYR A 55 -20.16 40.78 2.59
N GLN A 56 -20.25 41.65 1.58
CA GLN A 56 -20.60 43.06 1.81
C GLN A 56 -22.13 43.18 1.86
N ILE A 57 -22.66 43.64 2.99
CA ILE A 57 -24.10 43.82 3.18
C ILE A 57 -24.45 45.30 3.28
N THR A 58 -25.68 45.67 2.92
CA THR A 58 -26.19 47.03 3.11
C THR A 58 -27.27 47.03 4.19
N VAL A 59 -27.00 47.77 5.27
CA VAL A 59 -27.92 47.95 6.40
C VAL A 59 -28.48 49.37 6.42
N THR A 60 -29.72 49.51 6.87
CA THR A 60 -30.44 50.78 6.90
C THR A 60 -31.03 51.04 8.28
N VAL A 61 -31.09 52.31 8.68
CA VAL A 61 -31.85 52.75 9.85
C VAL A 61 -32.63 54.03 9.53
N SER A 62 -33.88 54.08 9.98
CA SER A 62 -34.81 55.19 9.74
C SER A 62 -35.47 55.62 11.04
N ASP A 63 -35.58 56.93 11.24
CA ASP A 63 -36.37 57.60 12.30
C ASP A 63 -37.83 57.88 11.86
N GLY A 64 -38.25 57.35 10.70
CA GLY A 64 -39.56 57.65 10.08
C GLY A 64 -39.51 58.80 9.07
N THR A 65 -38.36 59.45 8.89
CA THR A 65 -38.12 60.46 7.86
C THR A 65 -37.20 59.95 6.75
N ASN A 66 -37.11 60.71 5.66
CA ASN A 66 -36.19 60.44 4.54
C ASN A 66 -35.16 61.57 4.42
N PRO A 67 -33.90 61.27 4.06
CA PRO A 67 -33.38 59.94 3.71
C PRO A 67 -33.00 59.08 4.94
N GLN A 68 -33.09 57.76 4.79
CA GLN A 68 -32.59 56.81 5.78
C GLN A 68 -31.05 56.81 5.81
N ALA A 69 -30.46 56.52 6.97
CA ALA A 69 -29.03 56.30 7.06
C ALA A 69 -28.67 54.89 6.54
N VAL A 70 -27.58 54.82 5.78
CA VAL A 70 -27.13 53.59 5.10
C VAL A 70 -25.67 53.32 5.45
N GLN A 71 -25.36 52.05 5.76
CA GLN A 71 -23.98 51.58 5.91
C GLN A 71 -23.76 50.27 5.16
N ASN A 72 -22.50 50.00 4.79
CA ASN A 72 -22.10 48.82 4.02
C ASN A 72 -21.02 47.98 4.75
N PRO A 73 -21.33 47.34 5.89
CA PRO A 73 -20.35 46.54 6.60
C PRO A 73 -19.99 45.26 5.81
N THR A 74 -18.74 44.81 5.98
CA THR A 74 -18.27 43.50 5.52
C THR A 74 -18.42 42.48 6.64
N ILE A 75 -19.03 41.34 6.32
CA ILE A 75 -19.12 40.17 7.21
C ILE A 75 -18.09 39.15 6.73
N PHE A 76 -17.15 38.80 7.59
CA PHE A 76 -16.20 37.71 7.36
C PHE A 76 -16.76 36.41 7.93
N ILE A 77 -16.67 35.33 7.16
CA ILE A 77 -17.12 34.00 7.57
C ILE A 77 -15.95 33.27 8.21
N THR A 78 -16.15 32.83 9.44
CA THR A 78 -15.16 32.01 10.13
C THR A 78 -15.22 30.58 9.63
N ASP A 79 -14.06 29.97 9.48
CA ASP A 79 -13.90 28.58 9.08
C ASP A 79 -14.53 27.61 10.09
N ALA A 80 -15.06 26.51 9.55
CA ALA A 80 -15.66 25.41 10.26
C ALA A 80 -14.97 24.13 9.79
N ASN A 81 -14.65 23.20 10.69
CA ASN A 81 -14.05 21.92 10.27
C ASN A 81 -15.13 20.96 9.74
N ASP A 82 -15.69 21.27 8.58
CA ASP A 82 -16.81 20.56 7.97
C ASP A 82 -16.46 19.82 6.66
N ASN A 83 -15.20 19.92 6.22
CA ASN A 83 -14.66 19.10 5.15
C ASN A 83 -13.81 17.94 5.69
N SER A 84 -13.75 16.85 4.93
CA SER A 84 -12.83 15.75 5.22
C SER A 84 -11.70 15.78 4.19
N PRO A 85 -10.50 15.26 4.53
CA PRO A 85 -9.42 15.14 3.55
C PRO A 85 -9.86 14.28 2.36
N VAL A 86 -9.53 14.69 1.14
CA VAL A 86 -9.89 13.98 -0.09
C VAL A 86 -8.62 13.55 -0.83
N PHE A 87 -8.44 12.25 -1.02
CA PHE A 87 -7.33 11.70 -1.82
C PHE A 87 -7.46 12.05 -3.31
N GLN A 88 -6.34 12.38 -3.93
CA GLN A 88 -6.23 12.88 -5.30
C GLN A 88 -5.51 11.87 -6.21
N GLY A 89 -5.96 11.69 -7.44
CA GLY A 89 -5.24 10.82 -8.40
C GLY A 89 -5.39 9.32 -8.11
N ILE A 90 -6.50 8.91 -7.48
CA ILE A 90 -6.89 7.51 -7.32
C ILE A 90 -7.33 6.88 -8.66
N PRO A 91 -7.18 5.55 -8.85
CA PRO A 91 -6.62 4.58 -7.90
C PRO A 91 -5.09 4.67 -7.76
N TYR A 92 -4.56 4.24 -6.62
CA TYR A 92 -3.12 4.22 -6.37
C TYR A 92 -2.52 2.84 -6.58
N GLU A 93 -1.52 2.76 -7.45
CA GLU A 93 -0.81 1.54 -7.78
C GLU A 93 0.66 1.86 -8.10
N VAL A 94 1.57 1.00 -7.65
CA VAL A 94 3.01 1.12 -7.91
C VAL A 94 3.65 -0.26 -8.11
N ASN A 95 4.60 -0.34 -9.03
CA ASN A 95 5.43 -1.51 -9.23
C ASN A 95 6.80 -1.26 -8.58
N VAL A 96 7.25 -2.19 -7.75
CA VAL A 96 8.49 -2.09 -6.98
C VAL A 96 9.30 -3.36 -7.24
N ASN A 97 10.56 -3.21 -7.67
CA ASN A 97 11.44 -4.38 -7.80
C ASN A 97 11.84 -4.87 -6.41
N GLU A 98 11.89 -6.18 -6.22
CA GLU A 98 12.25 -6.76 -4.92
C GLU A 98 13.68 -6.41 -4.48
N SER A 99 14.59 -6.25 -5.44
CA SER A 99 15.98 -5.87 -5.23
C SER A 99 16.20 -4.37 -4.95
N ASP A 100 15.15 -3.55 -4.89
CA ASP A 100 15.27 -2.08 -4.86
C ASP A 100 15.48 -1.51 -3.44
N VAL A 101 16.53 -2.00 -2.77
CA VAL A 101 16.91 -1.60 -1.40
C VAL A 101 17.29 -0.12 -1.27
N SER A 102 17.59 0.53 -2.41
CA SER A 102 18.11 1.89 -2.46
C SER A 102 17.02 2.97 -2.59
N GLN A 103 15.78 2.56 -2.86
CA GLN A 103 14.64 3.47 -2.91
C GLN A 103 13.85 3.38 -1.62
N THR A 104 14.27 4.15 -0.61
CA THR A 104 13.51 4.28 0.63
C THR A 104 12.09 4.77 0.38
N SER A 105 11.81 5.48 -0.71
CA SER A 105 10.48 6.02 -1.04
C SER A 105 9.93 5.41 -2.33
N ILE A 106 8.80 4.71 -2.24
CA ILE A 106 8.20 3.98 -3.37
C ILE A 106 7.02 4.71 -4.00
N PHE A 107 6.28 5.49 -3.22
CA PHE A 107 5.09 6.17 -3.71
C PHE A 107 4.79 7.41 -2.87
N ARG A 108 3.95 8.33 -3.37
CA ARG A 108 3.40 9.41 -2.56
C ARG A 108 1.91 9.49 -2.77
N VAL A 109 1.15 9.22 -1.71
CA VAL A 109 -0.28 9.53 -1.70
C VAL A 109 -0.47 11.02 -1.48
N THR A 110 -1.54 11.60 -2.01
CA THR A 110 -1.85 13.01 -1.81
C THR A 110 -3.32 13.15 -1.47
N ALA A 111 -3.61 13.84 -0.37
CA ALA A 111 -4.95 14.26 0.01
C ALA A 111 -4.96 15.76 0.30
N THR A 112 -6.11 16.38 0.04
CA THR A 112 -6.35 17.81 0.25
C THR A 112 -7.58 18.00 1.10
N ASP A 113 -7.52 18.95 2.02
CA ASP A 113 -8.67 19.40 2.80
C ASP A 113 -8.98 20.86 2.44
N ALA A 114 -10.27 21.21 2.36
CA ALA A 114 -10.73 22.52 1.92
C ALA A 114 -10.79 23.54 3.06
N ASP A 115 -10.77 23.06 4.31
CA ASP A 115 -10.85 23.88 5.52
C ASP A 115 -9.56 24.70 5.72
N GLN A 116 -9.62 25.75 6.54
CA GLN A 116 -8.47 26.59 6.85
C GLN A 116 -7.70 26.10 8.08
N GLY A 117 -6.43 26.47 8.15
CA GLY A 117 -5.59 26.23 9.33
C GLY A 117 -5.47 24.75 9.67
N ILE A 118 -5.81 24.39 10.91
CA ILE A 118 -5.61 23.03 11.44
C ILE A 118 -6.62 22.02 10.87
N GLY A 119 -7.85 22.45 10.53
CA GLY A 119 -8.83 21.64 9.80
C GLY A 119 -8.35 21.32 8.38
N GLY A 120 -7.69 22.30 7.74
CA GLY A 120 -7.05 22.09 6.44
C GLY A 120 -5.76 21.26 6.43
N THR A 121 -5.17 20.99 7.61
CA THR A 121 -3.83 20.40 7.70
C THR A 121 -3.91 18.87 7.70
N VAL A 122 -3.57 18.27 6.56
CA VAL A 122 -3.62 16.81 6.39
C VAL A 122 -2.38 16.11 6.96
N SER A 123 -2.61 15.01 7.68
CA SER A 123 -1.61 14.04 8.12
C SER A 123 -1.96 12.63 7.66
N TYR A 124 -0.95 11.84 7.32
CA TYR A 124 -1.11 10.48 6.78
C TYR A 124 -0.68 9.40 7.77
N PHE A 125 -1.37 8.26 7.73
CA PHE A 125 -1.14 7.11 8.61
C PHE A 125 -1.33 5.80 7.84
N LEU A 126 -0.46 4.83 8.08
CA LEU A 126 -0.69 3.46 7.63
C LEU A 126 -1.69 2.83 8.59
N GLU A 127 -2.91 2.60 8.13
CA GLU A 127 -4.03 2.11 8.93
C GLU A 127 -4.19 0.59 8.87
N ALA A 128 -3.72 -0.03 7.78
CA ALA A 128 -3.54 -1.47 7.67
C ALA A 128 -2.55 -1.79 6.56
N GLY A 129 -1.84 -2.91 6.69
CA GLY A 129 -0.81 -3.36 5.76
C GLY A 129 0.30 -4.08 6.52
N ASP A 130 1.40 -4.36 5.85
CA ASP A 130 2.60 -4.89 6.47
C ASP A 130 3.46 -3.74 7.05
N GLU A 131 3.26 -3.42 8.33
CA GLU A 131 4.01 -2.35 9.02
C GLU A 131 5.48 -2.70 9.26
N SER A 132 5.89 -3.97 9.11
CA SER A 132 7.30 -4.36 9.13
C SER A 132 8.00 -3.86 7.86
N LYS A 133 7.33 -3.98 6.71
CA LYS A 133 7.90 -3.64 5.39
C LYS A 133 7.64 -2.21 4.94
N PHE A 134 6.53 -1.59 5.36
CA PHE A 134 6.13 -0.27 4.89
C PHE A 134 5.88 0.73 6.02
N GLU A 135 6.14 1.99 5.73
CA GLU A 135 5.67 3.11 6.54
C GLU A 135 5.18 4.26 5.65
N VAL A 136 4.42 5.19 6.23
CA VAL A 136 4.06 6.43 5.56
C VAL A 136 4.58 7.62 6.36
N ASP A 137 5.30 8.51 5.69
CA ASP A 137 5.72 9.77 6.27
C ASP A 137 4.49 10.64 6.54
N ARG A 138 4.28 10.93 7.83
CA ARG A 138 3.05 11.54 8.32
C ARG A 138 2.76 12.92 7.70
N PRO A 139 3.74 13.83 7.51
CA PRO A 139 3.48 15.12 6.86
C PRO A 139 3.35 15.05 5.33
N THR A 140 4.15 14.22 4.66
CA THR A 140 4.26 14.29 3.19
C THR A 140 3.42 13.26 2.44
N GLY A 141 2.95 12.22 3.11
CA GLY A 141 2.23 11.10 2.47
C GLY A 141 3.14 10.22 1.62
N VAL A 142 4.47 10.37 1.73
CA VAL A 142 5.43 9.50 1.05
C VAL A 142 5.41 8.13 1.74
N VAL A 143 5.17 7.09 0.97
CA VAL A 143 5.22 5.69 1.40
C VAL A 143 6.63 5.19 1.19
N ASN A 144 7.23 4.68 2.26
CA ASN A 144 8.60 4.20 2.29
C ASN A 144 8.68 2.69 2.52
N LEU A 145 9.76 2.09 2.01
CA LEU A 145 10.18 0.74 2.35
C LEU A 145 11.09 0.75 3.57
N LYS A 146 10.82 -0.16 4.50
CA LYS A 146 11.63 -0.40 5.70
C LYS A 146 12.55 -1.61 5.55
N GLU A 147 12.12 -2.59 4.78
CA GLU A 147 12.82 -3.84 4.50
C GLU A 147 12.69 -4.18 3.02
N GLU A 148 13.57 -5.07 2.54
CA GLU A 148 13.50 -5.61 1.18
C GLU A 148 12.19 -6.35 0.97
N LEU A 149 11.66 -6.26 -0.26
CA LEU A 149 10.57 -7.10 -0.69
C LEU A 149 11.15 -8.41 -1.20
N ASP A 150 10.32 -9.44 -1.21
CA ASP A 150 10.64 -10.78 -1.71
C ASP A 150 9.37 -11.24 -2.44
N TYR A 151 9.50 -11.43 -3.75
CA TYR A 151 8.39 -11.80 -4.62
C TYR A 151 7.89 -13.22 -4.32
N GLU A 152 8.80 -14.16 -4.02
CA GLU A 152 8.49 -15.52 -3.59
C GLU A 152 7.73 -15.55 -2.25
N GLU A 153 7.99 -14.59 -1.36
CA GLU A 153 7.21 -14.40 -0.14
C GLU A 153 5.82 -13.81 -0.43
N SER A 154 5.77 -12.69 -1.16
CA SER A 154 4.51 -12.02 -1.50
C SER A 154 4.65 -11.10 -2.71
N SER A 155 3.91 -11.42 -3.77
CA SER A 155 3.92 -10.64 -5.02
C SER A 155 3.07 -9.36 -4.99
N VAL A 156 2.19 -9.18 -4.00
CA VAL A 156 1.31 -8.00 -3.88
C VAL A 156 1.10 -7.61 -2.43
N TYR A 157 1.20 -6.31 -2.13
CA TYR A 157 0.79 -5.72 -0.86
C TYR A 157 -0.35 -4.72 -1.04
N GLN A 158 -1.29 -4.71 -0.09
CA GLN A 158 -2.37 -3.73 -0.02
C GLN A 158 -2.20 -2.88 1.23
N LEU A 159 -1.90 -1.59 1.03
CA LEU A 159 -1.68 -0.64 2.10
C LEU A 159 -2.90 0.26 2.23
N ARG A 160 -3.64 0.12 3.33
CA ARG A 160 -4.75 1.02 3.67
C ARG A 160 -4.17 2.26 4.34
N ILE A 161 -4.25 3.39 3.68
CA ILE A 161 -3.69 4.66 4.15
C ILE A 161 -4.83 5.59 4.56
N ARG A 162 -4.75 6.12 5.77
CA ARG A 162 -5.69 7.11 6.30
C ARG A 162 -5.10 8.51 6.21
N ALA A 163 -5.85 9.43 5.62
CA ALA A 163 -5.63 10.86 5.77
C ALA A 163 -6.56 11.39 6.88
N GLN A 164 -6.04 12.26 7.73
CA GLN A 164 -6.82 12.96 8.76
C GLN A 164 -6.41 14.42 8.83
N ASP A 165 -7.36 15.28 9.15
CA ASP A 165 -7.07 16.66 9.51
C ASP A 165 -6.39 16.77 10.90
N GLY A 166 -6.07 17.99 11.31
CA GLY A 166 -5.61 18.28 12.67
C GLY A 166 -6.74 18.47 13.69
N GLY A 167 -7.99 18.27 13.27
CA GLY A 167 -9.19 18.56 14.02
C GLY A 167 -9.59 20.04 14.05
N GLY A 168 -10.79 20.30 14.52
CA GLY A 168 -11.32 21.65 14.75
C GLY A 168 -12.49 21.61 15.71
N SER A 169 -12.96 22.79 16.15
CA SER A 169 -14.05 22.86 17.11
C SER A 169 -15.12 23.85 16.70
N LEU A 170 -16.36 23.37 16.56
CA LEU A 170 -17.55 24.20 16.33
C LEU A 170 -18.27 24.57 17.63
N ASP A 171 -18.03 23.83 18.72
CA ASP A 171 -18.78 23.93 19.98
C ASP A 171 -17.98 23.53 21.25
N GLY A 172 -16.66 23.36 21.13
CA GLY A 172 -15.80 22.80 22.18
C GLY A 172 -15.52 21.30 22.03
N SER A 173 -16.23 20.58 21.15
CA SER A 173 -15.88 19.22 20.74
C SER A 173 -14.82 19.28 19.63
N GLN A 174 -13.75 18.49 19.77
CA GLN A 174 -12.76 18.30 18.71
C GLN A 174 -13.35 17.31 17.70
N VAL A 175 -13.65 17.78 16.49
CA VAL A 175 -14.06 16.92 15.38
C VAL A 175 -12.83 16.71 14.51
N ILE A 176 -12.34 15.47 14.43
CA ILE A 176 -11.29 15.07 13.50
C ILE A 176 -11.98 14.40 12.32
N GLN A 177 -11.77 14.92 11.12
CA GLN A 177 -12.26 14.33 9.89
C GLN A 177 -11.20 13.43 9.28
N THR A 178 -11.64 12.32 8.68
CA THR A 178 -10.73 11.31 8.12
C THR A 178 -11.25 10.75 6.82
N SER A 179 -10.35 10.32 5.95
CA SER A 179 -10.66 9.48 4.80
C SER A 179 -9.61 8.38 4.65
N THR A 180 -9.96 7.33 3.91
CA THR A 180 -9.09 6.16 3.71
C THR A 180 -9.02 5.81 2.23
N THR A 181 -7.84 5.37 1.78
CA THR A 181 -7.59 4.85 0.44
C THR A 181 -6.77 3.57 0.51
N VAL A 182 -6.64 2.86 -0.60
CA VAL A 182 -5.77 1.70 -0.74
C VAL A 182 -4.70 1.99 -1.79
N LEU A 183 -3.44 1.77 -1.43
CA LEU A 183 -2.31 1.69 -2.36
C LEU A 183 -2.01 0.21 -2.62
N ILE A 184 -2.02 -0.18 -3.89
CA ILE A 184 -1.57 -1.50 -4.33
C ILE A 184 -0.10 -1.42 -4.70
N VAL A 185 0.73 -2.25 -4.05
CA VAL A 185 2.15 -2.40 -4.36
C VAL A 185 2.33 -3.75 -5.03
N ASN A 186 2.64 -3.76 -6.32
CA ASN A 186 3.00 -4.98 -7.03
C ASN A 186 4.52 -5.16 -6.94
N VAL A 187 4.95 -6.34 -6.49
CA VAL A 187 6.36 -6.70 -6.47
C VAL A 187 6.73 -7.25 -7.84
N VAL A 188 7.82 -6.75 -8.41
CA VAL A 188 8.36 -7.23 -9.68
C VAL A 188 9.40 -8.29 -9.39
N ASP A 189 9.05 -9.52 -9.74
CA ASP A 189 9.89 -10.72 -9.75
C ASP A 189 11.23 -10.47 -10.48
N GLN A 190 12.32 -10.80 -9.80
CA GLN A 190 13.66 -10.95 -10.33
C GLN A 190 14.02 -12.42 -10.26
N ASP A 191 14.68 -12.93 -11.31
CA ASP A 191 15.20 -14.30 -11.30
C ASP A 191 16.39 -14.41 -10.34
N ASP A 192 16.15 -14.47 -9.04
CA ASP A 192 17.15 -14.53 -7.97
C ASP A 192 17.14 -15.87 -7.21
N GLN A 193 16.12 -16.71 -7.45
CA GLN A 193 16.00 -18.05 -6.90
C GLN A 193 16.50 -19.12 -7.90
N PRO A 194 17.61 -19.83 -7.60
CA PRO A 194 18.07 -20.92 -8.46
C PRO A 194 17.07 -22.09 -8.49
N PRO A 195 17.02 -22.86 -9.59
CA PRO A 195 16.17 -24.04 -9.69
C PRO A 195 16.56 -25.09 -8.64
N LEU A 196 15.56 -25.69 -7.97
CA LEU A 196 15.78 -26.75 -6.99
C LEU A 196 15.60 -28.14 -7.59
N PHE A 197 16.61 -29.00 -7.44
CA PHE A 197 16.54 -30.41 -7.80
C PHE A 197 15.75 -31.22 -6.76
N LEU A 198 14.58 -31.75 -7.15
CA LEU A 198 13.76 -32.63 -6.30
C LEU A 198 14.10 -34.12 -6.54
N GLY A 199 14.10 -34.93 -5.48
CA GLY A 199 14.28 -36.40 -5.58
C GLY A 199 15.70 -36.91 -5.33
N GLN A 200 16.49 -36.23 -4.50
CA GLN A 200 17.84 -36.66 -4.15
C GLN A 200 17.86 -37.80 -3.09
N PRO A 201 18.83 -38.73 -3.16
CA PRO A 201 19.86 -38.82 -4.19
C PRO A 201 19.30 -39.34 -5.52
N PHE A 202 19.68 -38.70 -6.63
CA PHE A 202 19.42 -39.26 -7.95
C PHE A 202 20.29 -40.51 -8.08
N SER A 203 19.67 -41.68 -8.15
CA SER A 203 20.39 -42.93 -8.37
C SER A 203 19.82 -43.67 -9.56
N THR A 204 20.72 -44.25 -10.34
CA THR A 204 20.36 -45.13 -11.45
C THR A 204 21.32 -46.32 -11.46
N GLN A 205 20.84 -47.43 -11.99
CA GLN A 205 21.65 -48.62 -12.20
C GLN A 205 21.83 -48.82 -13.70
N VAL A 206 23.08 -48.93 -14.12
CA VAL A 206 23.46 -49.11 -15.53
C VAL A 206 24.19 -50.44 -15.66
N ASN A 207 23.92 -51.18 -16.73
CA ASN A 207 24.61 -52.43 -17.00
C ASN A 207 26.04 -52.15 -17.45
N GLU A 208 27.03 -52.93 -16.97
CA GLU A 208 28.44 -52.70 -17.31
C GLU A 208 28.76 -52.79 -18.81
N ASP A 209 27.91 -53.46 -19.59
CA ASP A 209 28.06 -53.61 -21.04
C ASP A 209 27.39 -52.50 -21.87
N THR A 210 26.70 -51.56 -21.21
CA THR A 210 26.00 -50.46 -21.88
C THR A 210 26.87 -49.20 -21.88
N PRO A 211 27.21 -48.62 -23.06
CA PRO A 211 27.93 -47.35 -23.12
C PRO A 211 27.14 -46.26 -22.39
N LEU A 212 27.73 -45.70 -21.33
CA LEU A 212 27.11 -44.62 -20.58
C LEU A 212 27.24 -43.30 -21.37
N VAL A 213 26.10 -42.77 -21.81
CA VAL A 213 26.02 -41.41 -22.38
C VAL A 213 25.34 -40.50 -21.37
N ILE A 214 26.13 -39.62 -20.73
CA ILE A 214 25.60 -38.53 -19.93
C ILE A 214 25.46 -37.33 -20.85
N ALA A 215 24.24 -37.08 -21.35
CA ALA A 215 23.95 -35.84 -22.04
C ALA A 215 23.85 -34.72 -21.01
N ARG A 216 24.55 -33.61 -21.25
CA ARG A 216 24.28 -32.33 -20.58
C ARG A 216 23.51 -31.45 -21.56
N GLU A 217 22.48 -30.79 -21.07
CA GLU A 217 21.81 -29.71 -21.79
C GLU A 217 22.25 -28.42 -21.12
N ASP A 218 23.24 -27.73 -21.70
CA ASP A 218 23.69 -26.44 -21.20
C ASP A 218 22.62 -25.40 -21.62
N LEU A 219 21.62 -25.15 -20.77
CA LEU A 219 20.78 -23.97 -20.92
C LEU A 219 21.63 -22.72 -20.69
N ALA A 220 21.38 -21.69 -21.51
CA ALA A 220 22.21 -20.50 -21.63
C ALA A 220 22.52 -19.79 -20.29
N ALA A 221 23.69 -19.16 -20.25
CA ALA A 221 24.39 -18.62 -19.09
C ALA A 221 23.79 -17.36 -18.42
N GLU A 222 22.48 -17.17 -18.48
CA GLU A 222 21.81 -15.97 -17.93
C GLU A 222 20.97 -16.27 -16.67
N HIS A 223 20.79 -17.55 -16.30
CA HIS A 223 19.97 -17.95 -15.15
C HIS A 223 20.83 -18.52 -14.02
N TYR A 224 20.41 -18.29 -12.77
CA TYR A 224 21.01 -18.95 -11.62
C TYR A 224 20.95 -20.47 -11.82
N SER A 225 22.08 -21.16 -11.57
CA SER A 225 22.18 -22.61 -11.79
C SER A 225 22.46 -23.35 -10.48
N SER A 226 21.87 -24.53 -10.33
CA SER A 226 22.15 -25.47 -9.25
C SER A 226 22.91 -26.68 -9.78
N ASN A 227 23.59 -27.42 -8.89
CA ASN A 227 24.25 -28.67 -9.24
C ASN A 227 23.57 -29.86 -8.54
N ALA A 228 23.66 -31.04 -9.16
CA ALA A 228 23.19 -32.28 -8.60
C ALA A 228 24.16 -33.42 -8.91
N THR A 229 24.38 -34.30 -7.94
CA THR A 229 25.18 -35.51 -8.12
C THR A 229 24.25 -36.69 -8.40
N VAL A 230 24.50 -37.41 -9.50
CA VAL A 230 23.83 -38.68 -9.81
C VAL A 230 24.73 -39.83 -9.42
N LEU A 231 24.26 -40.70 -8.51
CA LEU A 231 24.95 -41.94 -8.17
C LEU A 231 24.59 -43.01 -9.21
N VAL A 232 25.57 -43.36 -10.04
CA VAL A 232 25.44 -44.49 -10.97
C VAL A 232 26.03 -45.74 -10.33
N THR A 233 25.22 -46.78 -10.17
CA THR A 233 25.70 -48.10 -9.76
C THR A 233 25.79 -49.02 -10.97
N LEU A 234 26.87 -49.79 -11.07
CA LEU A 234 27.02 -50.77 -12.15
C LEU A 234 26.36 -52.09 -11.72
N ALA A 235 25.40 -52.57 -12.51
CA ALA A 235 24.94 -53.94 -12.43
C ALA A 235 25.97 -54.82 -13.14
N ASN A 236 26.61 -55.71 -12.39
CA ASN A 236 27.46 -56.74 -12.97
C ASN A 236 26.58 -57.77 -13.70
N THR A 237 26.94 -58.09 -14.93
CA THR A 237 26.37 -59.19 -15.68
C THR A 237 27.35 -60.34 -15.58
N ASN A 238 26.88 -61.57 -15.37
CA ASN A 238 27.76 -62.74 -15.42
C ASN A 238 28.11 -63.10 -16.88
N ASP A 239 28.82 -62.20 -17.56
CA ASP A 239 29.32 -62.31 -18.93
C ASP A 239 30.71 -62.96 -18.99
N ASN A 240 31.39 -63.03 -17.85
CA ASN A 240 32.67 -63.67 -17.68
C ASN A 240 32.48 -65.19 -17.67
N SER A 241 32.97 -65.85 -18.72
CA SER A 241 33.00 -67.31 -18.75
C SER A 241 33.97 -67.83 -17.68
N PRO A 242 33.61 -68.91 -16.94
CA PRO A 242 34.54 -69.53 -16.02
C PRO A 242 35.82 -69.96 -16.74
N VAL A 243 36.98 -69.59 -16.20
CA VAL A 243 38.29 -69.92 -16.77
C VAL A 243 39.02 -70.81 -15.77
N PHE A 244 39.42 -72.00 -16.22
CA PHE A 244 40.29 -72.85 -15.43
C PHE A 244 41.59 -72.11 -15.05
N SER A 245 41.99 -72.24 -13.78
CA SER A 245 43.20 -71.60 -13.24
C SER A 245 44.50 -71.98 -13.98
N GLN A 246 44.49 -73.06 -14.76
CA GLN A 246 45.61 -73.50 -15.59
C GLN A 246 45.10 -73.93 -16.97
N SER A 247 45.92 -73.72 -18.00
CA SER A 247 45.64 -74.24 -19.35
C SER A 247 45.77 -75.76 -19.45
N LYS A 248 46.36 -76.41 -18.44
CA LYS A 248 46.54 -77.86 -18.33
C LYS A 248 46.76 -78.25 -16.86
N TYR A 249 46.15 -79.35 -16.43
CA TYR A 249 46.38 -79.97 -15.12
C TYR A 249 47.05 -81.32 -15.31
N ASP A 250 48.24 -81.50 -14.75
CA ASP A 250 48.91 -82.79 -14.71
C ASP A 250 48.56 -83.49 -13.39
N LEU A 251 47.73 -84.53 -13.48
CA LEU A 251 47.30 -85.34 -12.34
C LEU A 251 47.79 -86.78 -12.51
N SER A 252 48.14 -87.44 -11.41
CA SER A 252 48.68 -88.81 -11.42
C SER A 252 47.98 -89.68 -10.39
N VAL A 253 47.60 -90.91 -10.78
CA VAL A 253 47.00 -91.93 -9.92
C VAL A 253 47.72 -93.26 -10.12
N ALA A 254 47.87 -94.06 -9.06
CA ALA A 254 48.52 -95.36 -9.14
C ALA A 254 47.59 -96.39 -9.80
N GLU A 255 48.16 -97.32 -10.59
CA GLU A 255 47.41 -98.28 -11.43
C GLU A 255 46.47 -99.22 -10.66
N ASN A 256 46.65 -99.38 -9.34
CA ASN A 256 45.84 -100.24 -8.48
C ASN A 256 44.94 -99.45 -7.52
N SER A 257 44.64 -98.19 -7.83
CA SER A 257 43.79 -97.35 -6.97
C SER A 257 42.33 -97.83 -7.02
N PRO A 258 41.64 -97.98 -5.87
CA PRO A 258 40.23 -98.41 -5.85
C PRO A 258 39.29 -97.46 -6.59
N ASP A 259 38.16 -97.99 -7.06
CA ASP A 259 37.10 -97.19 -7.68
C ASP A 259 36.62 -96.08 -6.73
N GLY A 260 36.55 -94.86 -7.26
CA GLY A 260 36.20 -93.65 -6.48
C GLY A 260 37.39 -92.89 -5.89
N THR A 261 38.64 -93.30 -6.15
CA THR A 261 39.84 -92.56 -5.72
C THR A 261 39.88 -91.16 -6.36
N VAL A 262 39.88 -90.10 -5.54
CA VAL A 262 40.02 -88.72 -6.01
C VAL A 262 41.47 -88.48 -6.46
N VAL A 263 41.64 -88.13 -7.73
CA VAL A 263 42.98 -87.99 -8.39
C VAL A 263 43.52 -86.55 -8.32
N GLY A 264 42.67 -85.61 -7.93
CA GLY A 264 43.01 -84.20 -7.77
C GLY A 264 41.74 -83.36 -7.63
N THR A 265 41.91 -82.08 -7.32
CA THR A 265 40.81 -81.10 -7.35
C THR A 265 41.15 -80.06 -8.41
N ILE A 266 40.17 -79.75 -9.27
CA ILE A 266 40.29 -78.69 -10.27
C ILE A 266 39.47 -77.52 -9.78
N THR A 267 40.10 -76.36 -9.70
CA THR A 267 39.46 -75.10 -9.34
C THR A 267 39.20 -74.26 -10.59
N VAL A 268 37.96 -73.82 -10.70
CA VAL A 268 37.42 -72.93 -11.73
C VAL A 268 37.27 -71.54 -11.14
#